data_AF-A0A966TRQ4-F1
#
_entry.id   AF-A0A966TRQ4-F1
#
_cell.length_a   1.000
_cell.length_b   1.000
_cell.length_c   1.000
_cell.angle_alpha   90.00
_cell.angle_beta   90.00
_cell.angle_gamma   90.00
#
_symmetry.space_group_name_H-M   'P 1'
#
loop_
_entity.id
_entity.type
_entity.pdbx_description
1 polymer ?
#
loop_
_entity_poly.entity_id
_entity_poly.type
_entity_poly.pdbx_seq_one_letter_code
_entity_poly.pdbx_strand_id
1 'polypeptide(L)'
;MEEPDALAWKKFPQFHHWFNKLFVSLAFGYRCGPAGVAPDTSDWYCVRPVMNLAGMGVGARKQWIEAGNNRAVEPGYFWCEWFEGRHISATYKWEEGWHATTAFEGFHDELNLSRFNRWIRTDAPALEGLEELKDAEVLNVEFIGDRVIEIHFRESPDPDGNLLIPVWADMTVPEDMIPSFEDATGYLTVPRLGFVVR
;
A
#
# COMPACT_ATOMS: atom_id res chain seq x y z
N MET A 1 15.91 11.67 -5.38
CA MET A 1 15.19 11.18 -6.57
C MET A 1 13.72 11.53 -6.33
N GLU A 2 12.91 11.76 -7.37
CA GLU A 2 11.48 12.00 -7.15
C GLU A 2 10.75 10.65 -6.96
N GLU A 3 9.82 10.58 -6.01
CA GLU A 3 9.11 9.34 -5.69
C GLU A 3 8.32 8.81 -6.90
N PRO A 4 8.28 7.48 -7.15
CA PRO A 4 7.55 6.91 -8.28
C PRO A 4 6.08 7.30 -8.33
N ASP A 5 5.39 7.37 -7.17
CA ASP A 5 3.99 7.79 -7.11
C ASP A 5 3.82 9.30 -7.32
N ALA A 6 4.80 10.13 -6.97
CA ALA A 6 4.78 11.56 -7.29
C ALA A 6 4.92 11.81 -8.81
N LEU A 7 5.73 11.01 -9.51
CA LEU A 7 5.79 11.03 -10.97
C LEU A 7 4.46 10.57 -11.59
N ALA A 8 3.88 9.49 -11.08
CA ALA A 8 2.61 8.98 -11.56
C ALA A 8 1.46 10.00 -11.34
N TRP A 9 1.45 10.68 -10.20
CA TRP A 9 0.51 11.77 -9.91
C TRP A 9 0.56 12.88 -10.96
N LYS A 10 1.76 13.30 -11.38
CA LYS A 10 1.91 14.31 -12.45
C LYS A 10 1.48 13.78 -13.82
N LYS A 11 1.75 12.50 -14.10
CA LYS A 11 1.46 11.85 -15.38
C LYS A 11 -0.04 11.64 -15.60
N PHE A 12 -0.80 11.33 -14.54
CA PHE A 12 -2.20 10.91 -14.63
C PHE A 12 -3.15 11.82 -13.83
N PRO A 13 -3.32 13.09 -14.23
CA PRO A 13 -4.20 14.02 -13.52
C PRO A 13 -5.67 13.59 -13.47
N GLN A 14 -6.13 12.85 -14.47
CA GLN A 14 -7.49 12.31 -14.50
C GLN A 14 -7.77 11.27 -13.40
N PHE A 15 -6.72 10.66 -12.82
CA PHE A 15 -6.83 9.60 -11.82
C PHE A 15 -6.44 10.04 -10.40
N HIS A 16 -6.27 11.34 -10.13
CA HIS A 16 -5.89 11.87 -8.81
C HIS A 16 -6.76 11.35 -7.65
N HIS A 17 -8.04 11.11 -7.90
CA HIS A 17 -8.94 10.58 -6.89
C HIS A 17 -8.62 9.12 -6.49
N TRP A 18 -7.97 8.32 -7.34
CA TRP A 18 -7.60 6.94 -7.00
C TRP A 18 -6.34 6.83 -6.14
N PHE A 19 -5.51 7.87 -6.07
CA PHE A 19 -4.43 7.95 -5.07
C PHE A 19 -4.96 8.23 -3.65
N ASN A 20 -6.23 8.62 -3.53
CA ASN A 20 -6.90 8.83 -2.25
C ASN A 20 -7.41 7.47 -1.73
N LYS A 21 -6.79 6.99 -0.66
CA LYS A 21 -7.10 5.70 -0.01
C LYS A 21 -8.51 5.64 0.58
N LEU A 22 -9.08 6.79 0.98
CA LEU A 22 -10.49 6.87 1.38
C LEU A 22 -11.41 6.70 0.17
N PHE A 23 -11.09 7.32 -0.97
CA PHE A 23 -11.86 7.11 -2.20
C PHE A 23 -11.81 5.64 -2.64
N VAL A 24 -10.62 5.02 -2.65
CA VAL A 24 -10.47 3.58 -2.93
C VAL A 24 -11.39 2.78 -2.01
N SER A 25 -11.35 3.05 -0.70
CA SER A 25 -12.17 2.30 0.27
C SER A 25 -13.67 2.45 0.03
N LEU A 26 -14.12 3.66 -0.34
CA LEU A 26 -15.52 3.93 -0.70
C LEU A 26 -15.91 3.25 -2.02
N ALA A 27 -15.03 3.26 -3.02
CA ALA A 27 -15.27 2.64 -4.33
C ALA A 27 -15.48 1.12 -4.24
N PHE A 28 -14.76 0.47 -3.33
CA PHE A 28 -14.92 -0.96 -3.05
C PHE A 28 -15.95 -1.28 -1.93
N GLY A 29 -16.68 -0.28 -1.45
CA GLY A 29 -17.81 -0.47 -0.53
C GLY A 29 -17.44 -0.84 0.91
N TYR A 30 -16.22 -0.51 1.35
CA TYR A 30 -15.78 -0.79 2.71
C TYR A 30 -16.37 0.19 3.73
N ARG A 31 -16.52 -0.27 4.98
CA ARG A 31 -16.87 0.62 6.10
C ARG A 31 -15.68 1.51 6.41
N CYS A 32 -15.79 2.79 6.05
CA CYS A 32 -14.74 3.77 6.25
C CYS A 32 -15.32 5.17 6.44
N GLY A 33 -14.50 6.09 6.97
CA GLY A 33 -14.89 7.48 7.13
C GLY A 33 -13.70 8.39 7.40
N PRO A 34 -13.75 9.66 6.95
CA PRO A 34 -12.72 10.65 7.27
C PRO A 34 -12.80 11.06 8.76
N ALA A 35 -11.79 11.77 9.22
CA ALA A 35 -11.86 12.49 10.49
C ALA A 35 -13.17 13.31 10.63
N GLY A 36 -13.79 13.25 11.81
CA GLY A 36 -15.10 13.88 12.08
C GLY A 36 -16.31 13.01 11.75
N VAL A 37 -16.13 11.86 11.10
CA VAL A 37 -17.17 10.83 10.90
C VAL A 37 -16.82 9.64 11.79
N ALA A 38 -17.76 9.20 12.62
CA ALA A 38 -17.55 8.05 13.51
C ALA A 38 -17.97 6.74 12.82
N PRO A 39 -17.36 5.60 13.18
CA PRO A 39 -17.93 4.31 12.84
C PRO A 39 -19.21 4.05 13.64
N ASP A 40 -20.07 3.19 13.10
CA ASP A 40 -21.31 2.75 13.76
C ASP A 40 -21.10 1.53 14.69
N THR A 41 -19.90 0.94 14.70
CA THR A 41 -19.57 -0.24 15.49
C THR A 41 -18.26 -0.03 16.25
N SER A 42 -18.20 -0.45 17.52
CA SER A 42 -16.94 -0.46 18.26
C SER A 42 -16.10 -1.65 17.80
N ASP A 43 -14.94 -1.39 17.20
CA ASP A 43 -14.04 -2.42 16.68
C ASP A 43 -12.60 -1.89 16.49
N TRP A 44 -11.71 -2.77 16.02
CA TRP A 44 -10.41 -2.40 15.47
C TRP A 44 -10.56 -1.91 14.03
N TYR A 45 -9.90 -0.78 13.75
CA TYR A 45 -9.86 -0.12 12.45
C TYR A 45 -8.42 0.11 12.02
N CYS A 46 -8.20 0.19 10.70
CA CYS A 46 -6.99 0.76 10.14
C CYS A 46 -7.18 2.28 10.06
N VAL A 47 -6.37 3.04 10.80
CA VAL A 47 -6.32 4.51 10.70
C VAL A 47 -5.05 4.90 9.97
N ARG A 48 -5.18 5.62 8.85
CA ARG A 48 -4.05 5.99 7.99
C ARG A 48 -4.31 7.31 7.23
N PRO A 49 -3.27 7.98 6.70
CA PRO A 49 -3.45 9.18 5.89
C PRO A 49 -4.39 8.91 4.69
N VAL A 50 -5.21 9.90 4.36
CA VAL A 50 -6.10 9.86 3.17
C VAL A 50 -5.28 9.71 1.89
N MET A 51 -4.13 10.36 1.82
CA MET A 51 -3.19 10.27 0.71
C MET A 51 -1.75 10.31 1.26
N ASN A 52 -0.89 9.44 0.76
CA ASN A 52 0.53 9.38 1.08
C ASN A 52 1.29 8.86 -0.14
N LEU A 53 1.88 9.77 -0.93
CA LEU A 53 2.68 9.43 -2.11
C LEU A 53 4.15 9.12 -1.77
N ALA A 54 4.56 9.31 -0.51
CA ALA A 54 5.86 8.87 -0.01
C ALA A 54 5.88 7.37 0.34
N GLY A 55 4.73 6.70 0.25
CA GLY A 55 4.64 5.24 0.32
C GLY A 55 4.87 4.64 1.71
N MET A 56 5.26 3.36 1.69
CA MET A 56 5.67 2.56 2.85
C MET A 56 4.62 2.41 3.97
N GLY A 57 3.35 2.69 3.70
CA GLY A 57 2.30 2.62 4.72
C GLY A 57 2.49 3.60 5.89
N VAL A 58 3.35 4.61 5.74
CA VAL A 58 3.68 5.56 6.82
C VAL A 58 2.40 6.21 7.38
N GLY A 59 2.32 6.25 8.70
CA GLY A 59 1.18 6.77 9.46
C GLY A 59 0.05 5.76 9.66
N ALA A 60 0.08 4.60 8.99
CA ALA A 60 -0.93 3.57 9.20
C ALA A 60 -0.78 2.90 10.57
N ARG A 61 -1.91 2.68 11.25
CA ARG A 61 -1.95 2.00 12.55
C ARG A 61 -3.25 1.24 12.75
N LYS A 62 -3.18 0.17 13.55
CA LYS A 62 -4.35 -0.50 14.11
C LYS A 62 -4.85 0.29 15.32
N GLN A 63 -6.12 0.68 15.33
CA GLN A 63 -6.69 1.50 16.41
C GLN A 63 -8.10 1.02 16.74
N TRP A 64 -8.38 0.85 18.03
CA TRP A 64 -9.74 0.61 18.52
C TRP A 64 -10.52 1.94 18.48
N ILE A 65 -11.71 1.93 17.90
CA ILE A 65 -12.59 3.10 17.85
C ILE A 65 -13.96 2.69 18.36
N GLU A 66 -14.43 3.39 19.38
CA GLU A 66 -15.79 3.23 19.89
C GLU A 66 -16.82 3.76 18.88
N ALA A 67 -17.93 3.06 18.72
CA ALA A 67 -19.06 3.52 17.93
C ALA A 67 -19.48 4.94 18.33
N GLY A 68 -19.71 5.81 17.35
CA GLY A 68 -20.10 7.21 17.59
C GLY A 68 -18.96 8.16 18.02
N ASN A 69 -17.73 7.68 18.22
CA ASN A 69 -16.60 8.54 18.52
C ASN A 69 -16.03 9.24 17.27
N ASN A 70 -16.55 10.43 16.97
CA ASN A 70 -16.12 11.24 15.82
C ASN A 70 -14.80 12.01 16.01
N ARG A 71 -14.13 11.82 17.16
CA ARG A 71 -12.85 12.47 17.50
C ARG A 71 -11.66 11.51 17.49
N ALA A 72 -11.89 10.24 17.18
CA ALA A 72 -10.86 9.20 17.24
C ALA A 72 -9.80 9.33 16.14
N VAL A 73 -10.10 10.03 15.04
CA VAL A 73 -9.22 10.18 13.88
C VAL A 73 -8.90 11.65 13.66
N GLU A 74 -7.63 11.95 13.45
CA GLU A 74 -7.07 13.27 13.22
C GLU A 74 -7.33 13.79 11.78
N PRO A 75 -7.45 15.11 11.56
CA PRO A 75 -7.58 15.67 10.23
C PRO A 75 -6.48 15.20 9.27
N GLY A 76 -6.86 14.90 8.02
CA GLY A 76 -5.96 14.33 7.00
C GLY A 76 -5.85 12.80 7.04
N TYR A 77 -6.42 12.16 8.05
CA TYR A 77 -6.54 10.70 8.16
C TYR A 77 -7.98 10.24 7.97
N PHE A 78 -8.13 8.93 7.76
CA PHE A 78 -9.41 8.25 7.73
C PHE A 78 -9.30 6.90 8.47
N TRP A 79 -10.44 6.37 8.91
CA TRP A 79 -10.55 5.00 9.39
C TRP A 79 -11.18 4.11 8.31
N CYS A 80 -10.74 2.86 8.24
CA CYS A 80 -11.35 1.80 7.45
C CYS A 80 -11.43 0.54 8.33
N GLU A 81 -12.45 -0.30 8.13
CA GLU A 81 -12.55 -1.56 8.86
C GLU A 81 -11.29 -2.40 8.72
N TRP A 82 -10.94 -3.13 9.78
CA TRP A 82 -9.74 -3.94 9.78
C TRP A 82 -9.90 -5.16 8.88
N PHE A 83 -8.89 -5.42 8.05
CA PHE A 83 -8.84 -6.60 7.19
C PHE A 83 -7.81 -7.59 7.72
N GLU A 84 -8.12 -8.88 7.58
CA GLU A 84 -7.22 -9.99 7.88
C GLU A 84 -7.03 -10.82 6.62
N GLY A 85 -5.83 -11.35 6.40
CA GLY A 85 -5.51 -12.14 5.23
C GLY A 85 -4.10 -11.89 4.74
N ARG A 86 -3.82 -12.41 3.55
CA ARG A 86 -2.53 -12.28 2.87
C ARG A 86 -2.34 -10.85 2.38
N HIS A 87 -1.21 -10.23 2.69
CA HIS A 87 -0.87 -8.91 2.14
C HIS A 87 -0.15 -9.10 0.81
N ILE A 88 -0.80 -8.76 -0.31
CA ILE A 88 -0.26 -8.98 -1.65
C ILE A 88 -0.09 -7.65 -2.36
N SER A 89 1.06 -7.42 -3.00
CA SER A 89 1.24 -6.37 -4.00
C SER A 89 1.39 -7.03 -5.36
N ALA A 90 0.52 -6.68 -6.31
CA ALA A 90 0.48 -7.28 -7.64
C ALA A 90 0.46 -6.23 -8.75
N THR A 91 1.30 -6.41 -9.77
CA THR A 91 1.33 -5.56 -10.96
C THR A 91 0.49 -6.18 -12.06
N TYR A 92 -0.33 -5.34 -12.71
CA TYR A 92 -1.22 -5.68 -13.81
C TYR A 92 -0.93 -4.79 -15.01
N LYS A 93 -1.04 -5.36 -16.21
CA LYS A 93 -0.98 -4.64 -17.49
C LYS A 93 -2.31 -4.75 -18.22
N TRP A 94 -2.68 -3.67 -18.90
CA TRP A 94 -3.90 -3.63 -19.69
C TRP A 94 -3.67 -4.22 -21.08
N GLU A 95 -4.27 -5.38 -21.36
CA GLU A 95 -4.27 -6.04 -22.69
C GLU A 95 -5.66 -6.64 -22.95
N GLU A 96 -6.61 -5.81 -23.38
CA GLU A 96 -8.04 -6.18 -23.49
C GLU A 96 -8.65 -6.68 -22.15
N GLY A 97 -8.06 -6.25 -21.04
CA GLY A 97 -8.36 -6.65 -19.66
C GLY A 97 -7.11 -6.52 -18.79
N TRP A 98 -7.27 -6.59 -17.46
CA TRP A 98 -6.13 -6.55 -16.54
C TRP A 98 -5.47 -7.93 -16.41
N HIS A 99 -4.21 -8.04 -16.82
CA HIS A 99 -3.42 -9.27 -16.70
C HIS A 99 -2.28 -9.09 -15.71
N ALA A 100 -2.23 -9.95 -14.70
CA ALA A 100 -1.16 -9.92 -13.71
C ALA A 100 0.18 -10.31 -14.33
N THR A 101 1.23 -9.52 -14.08
CA THR A 101 2.59 -9.80 -14.52
C THR A 101 3.49 -10.27 -13.38
N THR A 102 3.31 -9.71 -12.19
CA THR A 102 4.10 -10.03 -10.99
C THR A 102 3.23 -9.87 -9.76
N ALA A 103 3.47 -10.69 -8.74
CA ALA A 103 2.86 -10.52 -7.42
C ALA A 103 3.79 -11.01 -6.32
N PHE A 104 3.73 -10.32 -5.18
CA PHE A 104 4.51 -10.64 -4.00
C PHE A 104 3.64 -10.59 -2.75
N GLU A 105 3.79 -11.58 -1.88
CA GLU A 105 3.20 -11.59 -0.55
C GLU A 105 4.18 -10.99 0.45
N GLY A 106 3.77 -9.92 1.11
CA GLY A 106 4.55 -9.20 2.11
C GLY A 106 4.31 -9.75 3.51
N PHE A 107 5.37 -9.93 4.28
CA PHE A 107 5.33 -10.33 5.68
C PHE A 107 5.97 -9.26 6.53
N HIS A 108 5.25 -8.74 7.52
CA HIS A 108 5.73 -7.75 8.49
C HIS A 108 5.34 -8.18 9.91
N ASP A 109 5.93 -7.53 10.91
CA ASP A 109 5.53 -7.73 12.30
C ASP A 109 4.21 -7.01 12.60
N GLU A 110 3.41 -7.53 13.54
CA GLU A 110 2.08 -7.00 13.86
C GLU A 110 2.11 -5.54 14.37
N LEU A 111 3.23 -5.12 14.95
CA LEU A 111 3.38 -3.80 15.58
C LEU A 111 3.83 -2.71 14.59
N ASN A 112 4.39 -3.07 13.44
CA ASN A 112 4.92 -2.11 12.47
C ASN A 112 4.47 -2.47 11.06
N LEU A 113 3.41 -1.79 10.60
CA LEU A 113 2.78 -2.02 9.30
C LEU A 113 3.64 -1.57 8.11
N SER A 114 4.70 -0.80 8.36
CA SER A 114 5.63 -0.28 7.35
C SER A 114 6.89 -1.13 7.20
N ARG A 115 7.20 -1.97 8.20
CA ARG A 115 8.48 -2.69 8.29
C ARG A 115 8.32 -4.17 7.92
N PHE A 116 8.49 -4.45 6.63
CA PHE A 116 8.48 -5.81 6.12
C PHE A 116 9.78 -6.57 6.44
N ASN A 117 9.59 -7.86 6.76
CA ASN A 117 10.63 -8.85 7.01
C ASN A 117 11.05 -9.55 5.72
N ARG A 118 10.10 -9.79 4.80
CA ARG A 118 10.32 -10.41 3.49
C ARG A 118 9.13 -10.23 2.57
N TRP A 119 9.38 -10.38 1.27
CA TRP A 119 8.40 -10.50 0.21
C TRP A 119 8.65 -11.78 -0.58
N ILE A 120 7.63 -12.60 -0.78
CA ILE A 120 7.74 -13.88 -1.51
C ILE A 120 6.90 -13.81 -2.77
N ARG A 121 7.48 -14.16 -3.92
CA ARG A 121 6.75 -14.24 -5.19
C ARG A 121 5.58 -15.20 -5.08
N THR A 122 4.43 -14.79 -5.58
CA THR A 122 3.18 -15.54 -5.45
C THR A 122 2.26 -15.32 -6.65
N ASP A 123 1.09 -15.97 -6.62
CA ASP A 123 0.00 -15.74 -7.57
C ASP A 123 -0.78 -14.48 -7.19
N ALA A 124 -1.10 -13.67 -8.21
CA ALA A 124 -1.91 -12.47 -8.04
C ALA A 124 -3.39 -12.81 -7.85
N PRO A 125 -4.14 -12.06 -7.03
CA PRO A 125 -5.60 -12.02 -7.12
C PRO A 125 -6.05 -11.65 -8.54
N ALA A 126 -7.21 -12.12 -8.98
CA ALA A 126 -7.81 -11.59 -10.20
C ALA A 126 -8.24 -10.13 -9.96
N LEU A 127 -7.97 -9.26 -10.92
CA LEU A 127 -8.41 -7.86 -10.85
C LEU A 127 -9.66 -7.69 -11.72
N GLU A 128 -10.82 -7.71 -11.06
CA GLU A 128 -12.11 -7.45 -11.69
C GLU A 128 -12.48 -5.96 -11.53
N GLY A 129 -12.97 -5.33 -12.60
CA GLY A 129 -13.29 -3.91 -12.61
C GLY A 129 -12.09 -3.00 -12.95
N LEU A 130 -12.21 -1.71 -12.63
CA LEU A 130 -11.20 -0.67 -12.88
C LEU A 130 -10.86 -0.47 -14.37
N GLU A 131 -11.76 -0.81 -15.29
CA GLU A 131 -11.56 -0.59 -16.73
C GLU A 131 -11.51 0.91 -17.08
N GLU A 132 -12.06 1.77 -16.22
CA GLU A 132 -11.89 3.22 -16.30
C GLU A 132 -10.44 3.67 -16.13
N LEU A 133 -9.58 2.82 -15.54
CA LEU A 133 -8.15 3.09 -15.32
C LEU A 133 -7.25 2.61 -16.46
N LYS A 134 -7.81 2.04 -17.54
CA LYS A 134 -7.03 1.44 -18.63
C LYS A 134 -6.00 2.37 -19.28
N ASP A 135 -6.25 3.69 -19.28
CA ASP A 135 -5.33 4.69 -19.86
C ASP A 135 -4.03 4.84 -19.03
N ALA A 136 -3.97 4.22 -17.84
CA ALA A 136 -2.73 4.07 -17.09
C ALA A 136 -1.78 3.04 -17.69
N GLU A 137 -2.31 2.09 -18.46
CA GLU A 137 -1.67 0.89 -19.04
C GLU A 137 -1.12 -0.11 -18.01
N VAL A 138 -0.65 0.38 -16.86
CA VAL A 138 -0.03 -0.41 -15.80
C VAL A 138 -0.52 0.04 -14.43
N LEU A 139 -0.91 -0.92 -13.60
CA LEU A 139 -1.24 -0.71 -12.19
C LEU A 139 -0.39 -1.63 -11.32
N ASN A 140 -0.03 -1.16 -10.13
CA ASN A 140 0.36 -2.02 -9.01
C ASN A 140 -0.70 -1.85 -7.93
N VAL A 141 -1.36 -2.95 -7.56
CA VAL A 141 -2.50 -2.97 -6.66
C VAL A 141 -2.10 -3.75 -5.42
N GLU A 142 -2.32 -3.15 -4.25
CA GLU A 142 -2.11 -3.79 -2.96
C GLU A 142 -3.43 -4.34 -2.41
N PHE A 143 -3.37 -5.52 -1.82
CA PHE A 143 -4.50 -6.28 -1.32
C PHE A 143 -4.25 -6.77 0.11
N ILE A 144 -5.33 -6.89 0.88
CA ILE A 144 -5.39 -7.80 2.03
C ILE A 144 -6.48 -8.83 1.75
N GLY A 145 -6.08 -10.10 1.58
CA GLY A 145 -6.97 -11.12 1.06
C GLY A 145 -7.36 -10.83 -0.40
N ASP A 146 -8.64 -10.66 -0.66
CA ASP A 146 -9.22 -10.27 -1.95
C ASP A 146 -9.58 -8.76 -2.02
N ARG A 147 -9.29 -8.00 -0.97
CA ARG A 147 -9.70 -6.60 -0.83
C ARG A 147 -8.60 -5.66 -1.29
N VAL A 148 -8.86 -4.88 -2.33
CA VAL A 148 -7.98 -3.79 -2.79
C VAL A 148 -7.86 -2.74 -1.69
N ILE A 149 -6.63 -2.42 -1.25
CA ILE A 149 -6.37 -1.42 -0.20
C ILE A 149 -5.62 -0.18 -0.72
N GLU A 150 -4.94 -0.28 -1.86
CA GLU A 150 -4.20 0.81 -2.50
C GLU A 150 -3.97 0.51 -3.99
N ILE A 151 -3.91 1.56 -4.81
CA ILE A 151 -3.64 1.46 -6.24
C ILE A 151 -2.52 2.46 -6.59
N HIS A 152 -1.48 1.97 -7.25
CA HIS A 152 -0.37 2.73 -7.79
C HIS A 152 -0.41 2.68 -9.31
N PHE A 153 -0.17 3.83 -9.96
CA PHE A 153 -0.20 3.96 -11.42
C PHE A 153 1.19 3.71 -12.04
N ARG A 154 1.82 2.60 -11.63
CA ARG A 154 3.20 2.20 -11.97
C ARG A 154 3.42 0.72 -11.68
N GLU A 155 4.55 0.17 -12.14
CA GLU A 155 5.04 -1.14 -11.68
C GLU A 155 5.55 -1.08 -10.23
N SER A 156 5.85 -2.24 -9.65
CA SER A 156 6.64 -2.29 -8.41
C SER A 156 8.04 -1.71 -8.65
N PRO A 157 8.56 -0.85 -7.76
CA PRO A 157 9.90 -0.30 -7.88
C PRO A 157 10.98 -1.28 -7.39
N ASP A 158 10.58 -2.41 -6.80
CA ASP A 158 11.47 -3.35 -6.16
C ASP A 158 12.15 -4.30 -7.17
N PRO A 159 13.33 -4.86 -6.84
CA PRO A 159 14.02 -5.81 -7.71
C PRO A 159 13.20 -7.06 -8.02
N ASP A 160 13.45 -7.66 -9.18
CA ASP A 160 12.89 -8.96 -9.51
C ASP A 160 13.58 -10.10 -8.73
N GLY A 161 12.81 -11.10 -8.33
CA GLY A 161 13.27 -12.24 -7.53
C GLY A 161 12.13 -13.16 -7.08
N ASN A 162 12.47 -14.28 -6.44
CA ASN A 162 11.49 -15.15 -5.79
C ASN A 162 11.31 -14.79 -4.31
N LEU A 163 12.36 -14.30 -3.67
CA LEU A 163 12.35 -13.83 -2.29
C LEU A 163 13.17 -12.55 -2.18
N LEU A 164 12.51 -11.49 -1.70
CA LEU A 164 13.13 -10.21 -1.40
C LEU A 164 13.16 -10.04 0.12
N ILE A 165 14.36 -9.84 0.68
CA ILE A 165 14.54 -9.59 2.12
C ILE A 165 15.00 -8.14 2.28
N PRO A 166 14.14 -7.23 2.78
CA PRO A 166 14.53 -5.86 3.06
C PRO A 166 15.72 -5.79 4.02
N VAL A 167 16.70 -4.95 3.71
CA VAL A 167 17.80 -4.61 4.61
C VAL A 167 17.53 -3.22 5.16
N TRP A 168 17.22 -3.15 6.46
CA TRP A 168 16.94 -1.90 7.16
C TRP A 168 18.21 -1.28 7.74
N ALA A 169 18.22 0.04 7.97
CA ALA A 169 19.41 0.78 8.39
C ALA A 169 19.97 0.37 9.77
N ASP A 170 19.18 -0.31 10.58
CA ASP A 170 19.54 -0.84 11.90
C ASP A 170 19.97 -2.33 11.85
N MET A 171 20.11 -2.91 10.66
CA MET A 171 20.56 -4.29 10.46
C MET A 171 22.03 -4.34 10.03
N THR A 172 22.65 -5.51 10.19
CA THR A 172 23.91 -5.81 9.50
C THR A 172 23.67 -5.83 8.00
N VAL A 173 24.44 -5.05 7.24
CA VAL A 173 24.32 -4.95 5.78
C VAL A 173 25.05 -6.14 5.13
N PRO A 174 24.33 -7.03 4.40
CA PRO A 174 24.95 -8.13 3.67
C PRO A 174 25.77 -7.65 2.46
N GLU A 175 26.87 -8.35 2.14
CA GLU A 175 27.73 -8.00 1.00
C GLU A 175 27.01 -8.10 -0.36
N ASP A 176 26.00 -8.95 -0.44
CA ASP A 176 25.20 -9.22 -1.64
C ASP A 176 23.90 -8.40 -1.71
N MET A 177 23.76 -7.35 -0.89
CA MET A 177 22.61 -6.45 -0.93
C MET A 177 22.58 -5.66 -2.26
N ILE A 178 21.42 -5.66 -2.91
CA ILE A 178 21.10 -4.77 -4.02
C ILE A 178 20.55 -3.45 -3.46
N PRO A 179 21.17 -2.29 -3.77
CA PRO A 179 20.68 -0.99 -3.32
C PRO A 179 19.27 -0.69 -3.84
N SER A 180 18.39 -0.29 -2.92
CA SER A 180 17.02 0.14 -3.19
C SER A 180 16.60 0.94 -1.97
N PHE A 181 17.12 2.17 -1.89
CA PHE A 181 16.95 3.04 -0.73
C PHE A 181 15.53 3.61 -0.70
N GLU A 182 14.93 3.60 0.49
CA GLU A 182 13.60 4.15 0.74
C GLU A 182 13.52 4.66 2.19
N ASP A 183 13.15 5.93 2.36
CA ASP A 183 12.96 6.59 3.66
C ASP A 183 11.59 7.26 3.80
N ALA A 184 10.70 7.04 2.83
CA ALA A 184 9.42 7.69 2.67
C ALA A 184 9.55 9.21 2.79
N THR A 185 10.43 9.82 2.01
CA THR A 185 10.74 11.27 2.06
C THR A 185 11.13 11.76 3.46
N GLY A 186 11.81 10.90 4.24
CA GLY A 186 12.25 11.17 5.60
C GLY A 186 11.23 10.87 6.70
N TYR A 187 10.08 10.25 6.40
CA TYR A 187 9.10 9.87 7.41
C TYR A 187 9.34 8.50 8.05
N LEU A 188 10.21 7.65 7.47
CA LEU A 188 10.67 6.44 8.13
C LEU A 188 11.76 6.76 9.16
N THR A 189 11.56 6.28 10.39
CA THR A 189 12.58 6.39 11.45
C THR A 189 13.79 5.51 11.20
N VAL A 190 13.56 4.36 10.55
CA VAL A 190 14.59 3.44 10.09
C VAL A 190 14.38 3.22 8.59
N PRO A 191 15.21 3.82 7.72
CA PRO A 191 15.05 3.65 6.28
C PRO A 191 15.43 2.25 5.82
N ARG A 192 14.87 1.83 4.69
CA ARG A 192 15.30 0.63 3.96
C ARG A 192 16.49 1.00 3.09
N LEU A 193 17.57 0.24 3.18
CA LEU A 193 18.79 0.45 2.39
C LEU A 193 18.74 -0.28 1.04
N GLY A 194 18.08 -1.42 1.00
CA GLY A 194 18.00 -2.26 -0.18
C GLY A 194 17.37 -3.61 0.12
N PHE A 195 17.70 -4.60 -0.72
CA PHE A 195 17.25 -5.97 -0.57
C PHE A 195 18.38 -6.96 -0.73
N VAL A 196 18.29 -8.08 -0.02
CA VAL A 196 18.90 -9.33 -0.46
C VAL A 196 17.88 -10.08 -1.32
N VAL A 197 18.29 -10.52 -2.51
CA VAL A 197 17.44 -11.23 -3.47
C VAL A 197 17.84 -12.70 -3.54
N ARG A 198 16.85 -13.60 -3.56
CA ARG A 198 17.02 -15.06 -3.64
C ARG A 198 16.03 -15.68 -4.64
#